data_AF-A0A8K0MLF7-F1
#
_entry.id   AF-A0A8K0MLF7-F1
#
_cell.length_a   1.000
_cell.length_b   1.000
_cell.length_c   1.000
_cell.angle_alpha   90.00
_cell.angle_beta   90.00
_cell.angle_gamma   90.00
#
_symmetry.space_group_name_H-M   'P 1'
#
loop_
_entity.id
_entity.type
_entity.pdbx_description
1 polymer ?
#
loop_
_entity_poly.entity_id
_entity_poly.type
_entity_poly.pdbx_seq_one_letter_code
_entity_poly.pdbx_strand_id
1 'polypeptide(L)' 'MRKSDYLRSRFRRRVSEYWIWKRTIKLETPLLTIYPYGGKMAVISSTCSPFPHRAGNLAKIQLQPTGMLRELRPQSIIKI' A
#
# COMPACT_ATOMS: atom_id res chain seq x y z
N MET A 1 -9.19 4.00 10.53
CA MET A 1 -8.31 2.82 10.60
C MET A 1 -7.61 2.62 9.24
N ARG A 2 -6.29 2.43 9.22
CA ARG A 2 -5.49 2.24 7.99
C ARG A 2 -5.55 0.78 7.55
N LYS A 3 -5.80 0.52 6.26
CA LYS A 3 -5.82 -0.85 5.69
C LYS A 3 -4.72 -1.01 4.65
N SER A 4 -4.13 -2.20 4.55
CA SER A 4 -3.17 -2.51 3.49
C SER A 4 -3.33 -3.95 3.01
N ASP A 5 -2.93 -4.19 1.77
CA ASP A 5 -3.03 -5.47 1.08
C ASP A 5 -1.83 -5.68 0.13
N TYR A 6 -1.59 -6.90 -0.32
CA TYR A 6 -0.49 -7.22 -1.25
C TYR A 6 -1.01 -7.77 -2.57
N LEU A 7 -0.60 -7.14 -3.66
CA LEU A 7 -0.90 -7.56 -5.01
C LEU A 7 0.06 -8.66 -5.42
N ARG A 8 -0.43 -9.86 -5.74
CA ARG A 8 0.40 -10.99 -6.24
C ARG A 8 0.31 -11.22 -7.74
N SER A 9 -0.84 -10.94 -8.34
CA SER A 9 -1.07 -11.12 -9.77
C SER A 9 -1.61 -9.83 -10.38
N ARG A 10 -1.45 -9.68 -11.71
CA ARG A 10 -2.09 -8.57 -12.43
C ARG A 10 -3.58 -8.82 -12.50
N PHE A 11 -4.37 -7.87 -12.02
CA PHE A 11 -5.81 -7.85 -12.23
C PHE A 11 -6.16 -7.39 -13.66
N ARG A 12 -7.30 -7.83 -14.19
CA ARG A 12 -7.89 -7.24 -15.39
C ARG A 12 -8.29 -5.79 -15.06
N ARG A 13 -7.94 -4.83 -15.93
CA ARG A 13 -8.09 -3.37 -15.69
C ARG A 13 -9.43 -2.98 -15.05
N ARG A 14 -10.54 -3.43 -15.65
CA ARG A 14 -11.91 -3.15 -15.16
C ARG A 14 -12.17 -3.65 -13.73
N VAL A 15 -11.63 -4.81 -13.38
CA VAL A 15 -11.79 -5.39 -12.03
C VAL A 15 -11.01 -4.57 -11.00
N SER A 16 -9.79 -4.15 -11.34
CA SER A 16 -8.95 -3.31 -10.47
C SER A 16 -9.62 -1.98 -10.16
N GLU A 17 -10.13 -1.32 -11.19
CA GLU A 17 -10.74 0.01 -11.12
C GLU A 17 -12.01 -0.01 -10.26
N TYR A 18 -12.90 -0.98 -10.52
CA TYR A 18 -14.10 -1.18 -9.72
C TYR A 18 -13.78 -1.49 -8.25
N TRP A 19 -12.77 -2.32 -7.98
CA TRP A 19 -12.39 -2.70 -6.63
C TRP A 19 -11.79 -1.54 -5.84
N ILE A 20 -10.94 -0.72 -6.47
CA ILE A 20 -10.39 0.50 -5.86
C ILE A 20 -11.54 1.46 -5.55
N TRP A 21 -12.39 1.75 -6.53
CA TRP A 21 -13.53 2.66 -6.38
C TRP A 21 -14.48 2.25 -5.26
N LYS A 22 -14.85 0.96 -5.19
CA LYS A 22 -15.71 0.43 -4.10
C LYS A 22 -15.11 0.57 -2.71
N ARG A 23 -13.77 0.59 -2.59
CA ARG A 23 -13.07 0.76 -1.31
C ARG A 23 -12.89 2.23 -0.95
N THR A 24 -12.70 3.10 -1.93
CA THR A 24 -12.49 4.54 -1.69
C THR A 24 -13.79 5.31 -1.51
N ILE A 25 -14.90 4.92 -2.15
CA ILE A 25 -16.18 5.67 -2.08
C ILE A 25 -16.80 5.74 -0.67
N LYS A 26 -16.42 4.82 0.22
CA LYS A 26 -16.89 4.79 1.62
C LYS A 26 -16.11 5.72 2.54
N LEU A 27 -15.07 6.37 2.03
CA LEU A 27 -14.17 7.23 2.80
C LEU A 27 -14.35 8.67 2.34
N GLU A 28 -14.41 9.59 3.30
CA GLU A 28 -14.57 11.02 3.01
C GLU A 28 -13.34 11.62 2.31
N THR A 29 -12.14 11.23 2.73
CA THR A 29 -10.86 11.69 2.16
C THR A 29 -9.88 10.52 2.00
N PRO A 30 -10.09 9.63 1.02
CA PRO A 30 -9.24 8.46 0.82
C PRO A 30 -7.86 8.86 0.26
N LEU A 31 -6.80 8.41 0.93
CA LEU A 31 -5.45 8.36 0.39
C LEU A 31 -5.11 6.92 0.03
N LEU A 32 -4.87 6.67 -1.26
CA LEU A 32 -4.39 5.38 -1.79
C LEU A 32 -2.90 5.50 -2.12
N THR A 33 -2.08 4.62 -1.56
CA THR A 33 -0.65 4.54 -1.86
C THR A 33 -0.29 3.15 -2.37
N ILE A 34 0.47 3.08 -3.46
CA ILE A 34 0.94 1.83 -4.06
C ILE A 34 2.46 1.81 -3.98
N TYR A 35 3.01 0.86 -3.24
CA TYR A 35 4.46 0.65 -3.12
C TYR A 35 4.86 -0.50 -4.04
N PRO A 36 5.57 -0.25 -5.16
CA PRO A 36 5.97 -1.31 -6.09
C PRO A 36 7.01 -2.24 -5.47
N TYR A 37 6.83 -3.55 -5.69
CA TYR A 37 7.74 -4.60 -5.25
C TYR A 37 8.46 -5.19 -6.47
N GLY A 38 9.44 -6.06 -6.23
CA GLY A 38 10.37 -6.56 -7.25
C GLY A 38 11.81 -6.18 -6.92
N GLY A 39 12.70 -6.27 -7.91
CA GLY A 39 14.12 -5.95 -7.73
C GLY A 39 14.72 -6.66 -6.50
N LYS A 40 15.40 -5.91 -5.63
CA LYS A 40 15.98 -6.44 -4.38
C LYS A 40 14.95 -7.13 -3.48
N MET A 41 13.70 -6.66 -3.43
CA MET A 41 12.64 -7.26 -2.61
C MET A 41 12.20 -8.65 -3.09
N ALA A 42 12.47 -9.00 -4.36
CA ALA A 42 12.22 -10.33 -4.90
C ALA A 42 13.38 -11.32 -4.68
N VAL A 43 14.57 -10.82 -4.36
CA VAL A 43 15.76 -11.67 -4.13
C VAL A 43 15.85 -12.14 -2.68
N ILE A 44 15.39 -11.33 -1.73
CA ILE A 44 15.42 -11.67 -0.30
C ILE A 44 14.43 -12.81 0.01
N SER A 45 14.90 -13.86 0.68
CA SER A 45 14.04 -14.96 1.15
C SER A 45 12.92 -14.46 2.07
N SER A 46 11.72 -15.02 1.94
CA SER A 46 10.57 -14.70 2.82
C SER A 46 10.84 -15.07 4.29
N THR A 47 11.78 -15.98 4.56
CA THR A 47 12.17 -16.40 5.92
C THR A 47 13.35 -15.62 6.49
N CYS A 48 14.02 -14.78 5.69
CA CYS A 48 15.22 -14.03 6.12
C CYS A 48 14.90 -12.98 7.20
N SER A 49 13.64 -12.57 7.33
CA SER A 49 13.18 -11.60 8.33
C SER A 49 11.72 -11.86 8.69
N PRO A 50 11.21 -11.34 9.81
CA PRO A 50 9.78 -11.39 10.14
C PRO A 50 8.84 -10.75 9.11
N PHE A 51 9.36 -9.97 8.16
CA PHE A 51 8.59 -9.40 7.05
C PHE A 51 8.59 -10.35 5.84
N PRO A 52 7.49 -11.10 5.59
CA PRO A 52 7.50 -12.24 4.67
C PRO A 52 7.15 -11.86 3.22
N HIS A 53 6.70 -10.63 2.98
CA HIS A 53 6.21 -10.20 1.67
C HIS A 53 7.38 -9.88 0.74
N ARG A 54 7.86 -10.91 0.05
CA ARG A 54 9.01 -10.85 -0.86
C ARG A 54 8.60 -11.25 -2.28
N ALA A 55 9.37 -12.13 -2.92
CA ALA A 55 9.08 -12.73 -4.21
C ALA A 55 7.61 -13.15 -4.37
N GLY A 56 7.05 -12.89 -5.55
CA GLY A 56 5.64 -13.16 -5.86
C GLY A 56 4.67 -12.05 -5.48
N ASN A 57 5.07 -11.00 -4.74
CA ASN A 57 4.28 -9.79 -4.58
C ASN A 57 4.74 -8.70 -5.58
N LEU A 58 3.80 -8.12 -6.31
CA LEU A 58 3.98 -7.04 -7.27
C LEU A 58 3.94 -5.66 -6.63
N ALA A 59 3.10 -5.47 -5.61
CA ALA A 59 3.01 -4.21 -4.89
C ALA A 59 2.32 -4.38 -3.53
N LYS A 60 2.58 -3.46 -2.60
CA LYS A 60 1.73 -3.23 -1.42
C LYS A 60 0.78 -2.07 -1.70
N ILE A 61 -0.50 -2.29 -1.45
CA ILE A 61 -1.55 -1.29 -1.59
C ILE A 61 -1.96 -0.83 -0.19
N GLN A 62 -2.03 0.48 0.05
CA GLN A 62 -2.42 1.04 1.34
C GLN A 62 -3.55 2.06 1.15
N LEU A 63 -4.60 1.92 1.96
CA LEU A 63 -5.73 2.84 2.01
C LEU A 63 -5.79 3.49 3.39
N GLN A 64 -5.81 4.82 3.42
CA GLN A 64 -5.85 5.62 4.63
C GLN A 64 -6.93 6.70 4.51
N PRO A 65 -7.89 6.79 5.45
CA PRO A 65 -8.70 8.00 5.58
C PRO A 65 -7.81 9.15 6.07
N THR A 66 -7.89 10.29 5.38
CA THR A 66 -7.11 11.51 5.64
C THR A 66 -7.89 12.51 6.51
N GLY A 67 -9.13 12.18 6.91
CA GLY A 67 -10.10 13.06 7.58
C GLY A 67 -9.73 13.55 8.98
N MET A 68 -8.47 13.36 9.42
CA MET A 68 -7.89 13.91 10.66
C MET A 68 -6.42 14.35 10.43
N LEU A 69 -6.03 14.69 9.20
CA LEU A 69 -4.66 15.12 8.87
C LEU A 69 -4.55 16.62 8.58
N ARG A 70 -5.43 17.46 9.16
CA ARG A 70 -5.16 18.91 9.24
C ARG A 70 -4.37 19.32 10.50
N GLU A 71 -4.35 18.51 11.56
CA GLU A 71 -3.75 18.97 12.83
C GLU A 71 -2.48 18.24 13.27
N LEU A 72 -2.13 17.06 12.74
CA LEU A 72 -0.95 16.33 13.22
C LEU A 72 -0.14 15.74 12.08
N ARG A 73 0.86 16.51 11.62
CA ARG A 73 2.26 16.06 11.45
C ARG A 73 3.16 17.26 11.11
N PRO A 74 3.80 17.92 12.10
CA PRO A 74 5.07 18.57 11.82
C PRO A 74 6.04 17.48 11.31
N GLN A 75 6.63 17.73 10.14
CA GLN A 75 7.57 16.81 9.54
C GLN A 75 8.84 16.76 10.40
N SER A 76 9.03 15.67 11.15
CA SER A 76 10.37 15.28 11.59
C SER A 76 11.13 14.75 10.37
N ILE A 77 11.69 15.70 9.62
CA ILE A 77 12.79 15.46 8.69
C ILE A 77 13.93 14.88 9.53
N ILE A 78 14.18 13.58 9.39
CA ILE A 78 15.45 12.99 9.80
C ILE A 78 16.50 13.57 8.84
N LYS A 79 17.27 14.55 9.34
CA LYS A 79 18.57 14.89 8.78
C LYS A 79 19.53 13.73 9.07
N ILE A 80 20.05 13.13 8.01
CA ILE A 80 21.38 12.52 7.95
C ILE A 80 21.98 12.98 6.64
#